data_AF-A0A8T4ELE6-F1
#
_entry.id   AF-A0A8T4ELE6-F1
#
_cell.length_a   1.000
_cell.length_b   1.000
_cell.length_c   1.000
_cell.angle_alpha   90.00
_cell.angle_beta   90.00
_cell.angle_gamma   90.00
#
_symmetry.space_group_name_H-M   'P 1'
#
loop_
_entity.id
_entity.type
_entity.pdbx_description
1 polymer ?
#
loop_
_entity_poly.entity_id
_entity_poly.type
_entity_poly.pdbx_seq_one_letter_code
_entity_poly.pdbx_strand_id
1 'polypeptide(L)'
;MGTNPGKINEDYISRGLQRKSESYFLGASNFTYRRFRNDSGIFQNKRINLMQIIKKLLDSENTISKLKDQNSHVLQITSKKLVDRLSEYGLSLPKEERRFPASIDNIFLPDFVRGFIEASAGFSVYSPGFGISFNKQFLQEMHNYLADKLKLDEKDVEEDRIEYKFYDAQKIKNLIYRNFSKLKKQGICLPEIKEKFDAMVLPPAKEKKISISTKNAQENVAEILRLIIEGKPYRPFIDEHFSFPFGAYRNIKAYTGLSLKQIKRAAGWKTPYRRETEEKMNTYRNILAENEKESLRNFLAKHGYAKNRNLLSRHVRAVFGCGINKLKRKIRKGKSI
;
A
#
# COMPACT_ATOMS: atom_id res chain seq x y z
N MET A 1 28.60 22.16 -20.23
CA MET A 1 29.09 20.98 -20.97
C MET A 1 28.14 20.73 -22.13
N GLY A 2 28.59 20.95 -23.36
CA GLY A 2 27.82 20.64 -24.56
C GLY A 2 28.07 19.19 -24.96
N THR A 3 27.12 18.30 -24.65
CA THR A 3 27.08 16.98 -25.26
C THR A 3 26.41 17.12 -26.61
N ASN A 4 27.08 16.70 -27.69
CA ASN A 4 26.42 16.53 -28.99
C ASN A 4 25.13 15.70 -28.77
N PRO A 5 23.98 16.13 -29.30
CA PRO A 5 22.76 15.37 -29.14
C PRO A 5 22.96 14.00 -29.80
N GLY A 6 22.93 12.95 -28.98
CA GLY A 6 23.05 11.58 -29.49
C GLY A 6 21.83 11.24 -30.34
N LYS A 7 22.03 10.39 -31.35
CA LYS A 7 20.95 9.93 -32.23
C LYS A 7 19.81 9.32 -31.42
N ILE A 8 18.57 9.51 -31.87
CA ILE A 8 17.36 8.99 -31.25
C ILE A 8 16.31 8.65 -32.31
N ASN A 9 15.52 7.60 -32.09
CA ASN A 9 14.38 7.26 -32.92
C ASN A 9 13.19 8.18 -32.59
N GLU A 10 13.08 9.28 -33.34
CA GLU A 10 12.01 10.27 -33.20
C GLU A 10 10.63 9.74 -33.59
N ASP A 11 10.58 8.68 -34.39
CA ASP A 11 9.38 8.02 -34.91
C ASP A 11 8.93 6.83 -34.06
N TYR A 12 9.52 6.66 -32.86
CA TYR A 12 9.19 5.53 -32.00
C TYR A 12 7.71 5.48 -31.63
N ILE A 13 7.07 6.63 -31.36
CA ILE A 13 5.64 6.69 -31.07
C ILE A 13 4.86 6.89 -32.37
N SER A 14 4.25 5.81 -32.86
CA SER A 14 3.30 5.88 -33.98
C SER A 14 2.01 6.61 -33.59
N ARG A 15 1.33 7.22 -34.58
CA ARG A 15 -0.04 7.71 -34.38
C ARG A 15 -0.95 6.52 -34.06
N GLY A 16 -1.67 6.59 -32.94
CA GLY A 16 -2.63 5.57 -32.52
C GLY A 16 -2.06 4.41 -31.70
N LEU A 17 -0.78 4.44 -31.31
CA LEU A 17 -0.16 3.48 -30.37
C LEU A 17 -0.44 2.02 -30.71
N GLN A 18 0.09 1.58 -31.84
CA GLN A 18 -0.20 0.25 -32.38
C GLN A 18 0.59 -0.86 -31.68
N ARG A 19 1.52 -0.53 -30.78
CA ARG A 19 2.45 -1.50 -30.16
C ARG A 19 2.41 -1.45 -28.64
N LYS A 20 2.47 -2.64 -28.02
CA LYS A 20 2.59 -2.82 -26.56
C LYS A 20 3.78 -2.08 -25.96
N SER A 21 4.89 -2.00 -26.68
CA SER A 21 6.09 -1.30 -26.25
C SER A 21 5.91 0.21 -26.22
N GLU A 22 5.14 0.79 -27.15
CA GLU A 22 4.81 2.22 -27.17
C GLU A 22 3.90 2.57 -25.99
N SER A 23 2.88 1.74 -25.75
CA SER A 23 1.97 1.91 -24.62
C SER A 23 2.71 1.80 -23.27
N TYR A 24 3.57 0.79 -23.10
CA TYR A 24 4.46 0.69 -21.94
C TYR A 24 5.36 1.91 -21.79
N PHE A 25 5.96 2.38 -22.87
CA PHE A 25 6.82 3.56 -22.87
C PHE A 25 6.07 4.82 -22.41
N LEU A 26 4.86 5.06 -22.91
CA LEU A 26 4.02 6.17 -22.46
C LEU A 26 3.62 6.05 -20.98
N GLY A 27 3.31 4.85 -20.52
CA GLY A 27 3.03 4.56 -19.12
C GLY A 27 4.20 4.95 -18.21
N ALA A 28 5.41 4.49 -18.56
CA ALA A 28 6.62 4.85 -17.82
C ALA A 28 6.89 6.37 -17.88
N SER A 29 6.72 6.97 -19.06
CA SER A 29 6.95 8.39 -19.31
C SER A 29 6.04 9.29 -18.49
N ASN A 30 4.81 8.87 -18.20
CA ASN A 30 3.89 9.64 -17.35
C ASN A 30 4.47 9.96 -15.98
N PHE A 31 5.34 9.10 -15.44
CA PHE A 31 6.01 9.36 -14.18
C PHE A 31 7.43 9.92 -14.34
N THR A 32 8.14 9.56 -15.41
CA THR A 32 9.57 9.89 -15.54
C THR A 32 9.88 11.11 -16.39
N TYR A 33 9.03 11.45 -17.35
CA TYR A 33 9.28 12.50 -18.32
C TYR A 33 8.87 13.88 -17.80
N ARG A 34 9.72 14.88 -18.07
CA ARG A 34 9.39 16.30 -18.01
C ARG A 34 9.96 17.01 -19.23
N ARG A 35 9.22 17.98 -19.77
CA ARG A 35 9.74 18.89 -20.79
C ARG A 35 10.81 19.78 -20.17
N PHE A 36 11.91 19.98 -20.88
CA PHE A 36 12.99 20.89 -20.44
C PHE A 36 13.04 22.15 -21.31
N ARG A 37 12.91 22.00 -22.63
CA ARG A 37 12.76 23.11 -23.60
C ARG A 37 11.81 22.72 -24.72
N ASN A 38 11.68 23.58 -25.71
CA ASN A 38 10.79 23.36 -26.84
C ASN A 38 11.14 22.11 -27.66
N ASP A 39 12.42 21.77 -27.72
CA ASP A 39 13.01 20.70 -28.52
C ASP A 39 13.65 19.59 -27.68
N SER A 40 13.58 19.68 -26.35
CA SER A 40 14.28 18.76 -25.45
C SER A 40 13.45 18.37 -24.23
N GLY A 41 13.70 17.14 -23.78
CA GLY A 41 13.02 16.54 -22.65
C GLY A 41 13.97 15.74 -21.78
N ILE A 42 13.55 15.52 -20.54
CA ILE A 42 14.30 14.78 -19.54
C ILE A 42 13.46 13.62 -19.03
N PHE A 43 13.99 12.42 -19.10
CA PHE A 43 13.50 11.27 -18.34
C PHE A 43 14.34 11.14 -17.07
N GLN A 44 13.67 11.02 -15.93
CA GLN A 44 14.31 10.89 -14.63
C GLN A 44 13.64 9.81 -13.77
N ASN A 45 14.43 8.89 -13.20
CA ASN A 45 13.95 7.93 -12.21
C ASN A 45 15.07 7.44 -11.29
N LYS A 46 14.73 6.95 -10.10
CA LYS A 46 15.68 6.31 -9.16
C LYS A 46 16.21 4.96 -9.68
N ARG A 47 15.52 4.34 -10.64
CA ARG A 47 15.89 3.02 -11.20
C ARG A 47 16.64 3.17 -12.52
N ILE A 48 17.94 2.86 -12.51
CA ILE A 48 18.76 2.85 -13.73
C ILE A 48 18.21 1.90 -14.80
N ASN A 49 17.73 0.71 -14.41
CA ASN A 49 17.17 -0.27 -15.34
C ASN A 49 15.97 0.27 -16.12
N LEU A 50 15.12 1.09 -15.49
CA LEU A 50 14.02 1.74 -16.20
C LEU A 50 14.54 2.72 -17.24
N MET A 51 15.56 3.52 -16.90
CA MET A 51 16.18 4.45 -17.85
C MET A 51 16.84 3.71 -19.01
N GLN A 52 17.46 2.55 -18.76
CA GLN A 52 18.02 1.71 -19.82
C GLN A 52 16.93 1.16 -20.76
N ILE A 53 15.77 0.75 -20.22
CA ILE A 53 14.63 0.34 -21.05
C ILE A 53 14.15 1.52 -21.91
N ILE A 54 13.94 2.70 -21.33
CA ILE A 54 13.52 3.91 -22.07
C ILE A 54 14.54 4.24 -23.17
N LYS A 55 15.85 4.26 -22.85
CA LYS A 55 16.93 4.49 -23.83
C LYS A 55 16.89 3.49 -24.97
N LYS A 56 16.71 2.19 -24.66
CA LYS A 56 16.62 1.11 -25.66
C LYS A 56 15.38 1.25 -26.54
N LEU A 57 14.22 1.57 -25.96
CA LEU A 57 12.98 1.73 -26.72
C LEU A 57 13.07 2.89 -27.70
N LEU A 58 13.70 3.98 -27.29
CA LEU A 58 13.95 5.15 -28.14
C LEU A 58 15.13 4.96 -29.10
N ASP A 59 15.79 3.81 -29.11
CA ASP A 59 17.05 3.58 -29.85
C ASP A 59 18.03 4.75 -29.69
N SER A 60 18.16 5.23 -28.46
CA SER A 60 18.87 6.47 -28.14
C SER A 60 20.34 6.18 -27.84
N GLU A 61 21.23 6.96 -28.44
CA GLU A 61 22.67 6.95 -28.13
C GLU A 61 23.01 7.83 -26.91
N ASN A 62 22.10 8.69 -26.48
CA ASN A 62 22.30 9.60 -25.35
C ASN A 62 22.68 8.87 -24.05
N THR A 63 23.65 9.44 -23.32
CA THR A 63 24.17 8.88 -22.07
C THR A 63 23.17 9.05 -20.93
N ILE A 64 23.08 8.03 -20.06
CA ILE A 64 22.35 8.14 -18.79
C ILE A 64 23.32 8.59 -17.71
N SER A 65 23.08 9.76 -17.14
CA SER A 65 23.90 10.34 -16.07
C SER A 65 23.27 10.12 -14.70
N LYS A 66 24.08 9.98 -13.65
CA LYS A 66 23.60 9.94 -12.26
C LYS A 66 23.68 11.35 -11.65
N LEU A 67 22.56 11.85 -11.14
CA LEU A 67 22.55 13.09 -10.35
C LEU A 67 23.12 12.81 -8.96
N LYS A 68 24.19 13.52 -8.57
CA LYS A 68 24.90 13.30 -7.30
C LYS A 68 23.98 13.49 -6.09
N ASP A 69 23.06 14.45 -6.14
CA ASP A 69 22.31 14.89 -4.95
C ASP A 69 20.93 14.22 -4.79
N GLN A 70 20.44 13.50 -5.82
CA GLN A 70 19.04 13.06 -5.86
C GLN A 70 18.86 11.54 -5.98
N ASN A 71 19.95 10.77 -5.91
CA ASN A 71 19.98 9.32 -6.15
C ASN A 71 19.08 8.90 -7.33
N SER A 72 19.17 9.65 -8.43
CA SER A 72 18.35 9.46 -9.61
C SER A 72 19.21 9.50 -10.87
N HIS A 73 18.71 8.83 -11.90
CA HIS A 73 19.32 8.69 -13.19
C HIS A 73 18.54 9.54 -14.18
N VAL A 74 19.27 10.23 -15.06
CA VAL A 74 18.73 11.18 -16.02
C VAL A 74 19.15 10.76 -17.42
N LEU A 75 18.18 10.67 -18.31
CA LEU A 75 18.36 10.60 -19.75
C LEU A 75 17.81 11.90 -20.35
N GLN A 76 18.69 12.72 -20.91
CA GLN A 76 18.30 13.92 -21.64
C GLN A 76 18.24 13.59 -23.13
N ILE A 77 17.20 14.09 -23.80
CA ILE A 77 16.99 13.94 -25.24
C ILE A 77 16.78 15.30 -25.88
N THR A 78 17.24 15.43 -27.13
CA THR A 78 17.00 16.59 -27.98
C THR A 78 16.36 16.08 -29.28
N SER A 79 15.06 16.28 -29.40
CA SER A 79 14.25 15.93 -30.57
C SER A 79 12.91 16.66 -30.48
N LYS A 80 12.73 17.70 -31.31
CA LYS A 80 11.48 18.46 -31.36
C LYS A 80 10.30 17.55 -31.72
N LYS A 81 10.49 16.67 -32.71
CA LYS A 81 9.45 15.75 -33.17
C LYS A 81 8.98 14.80 -32.07
N LEU A 82 9.90 14.20 -31.32
CA LEU A 82 9.53 13.33 -30.19
C LEU A 82 8.88 14.12 -29.05
N VAL A 83 9.38 15.32 -28.74
CA VAL A 83 8.78 16.20 -27.71
C VAL A 83 7.34 16.59 -28.08
N ASP A 84 7.11 16.96 -29.34
CA ASP A 84 5.77 17.30 -29.85
C ASP A 84 4.85 16.06 -29.77
N ARG A 85 5.34 14.86 -30.14
CA ARG A 85 4.59 13.61 -29.96
C ARG A 85 4.24 13.29 -28.52
N LEU A 86 5.18 13.43 -27.58
CA LEU A 86 4.91 13.23 -26.16
C LEU A 86 3.88 14.25 -25.64
N SER A 87 3.89 15.47 -26.17
CA SER A 87 2.93 16.52 -25.85
C SER A 87 1.51 16.17 -26.31
N GLU A 88 1.34 15.53 -27.47
CA GLU A 88 0.04 15.01 -27.95
C GLU A 88 -0.61 14.04 -26.95
N TYR A 89 0.20 13.34 -26.14
CA TYR A 89 -0.26 12.43 -25.08
C TYR A 89 -0.27 13.06 -23.68
N GLY A 90 -0.20 14.40 -23.59
CA GLY A 90 -0.30 15.15 -22.33
C GLY A 90 0.97 15.16 -21.47
N LEU A 91 2.11 14.68 -21.98
CA LEU A 91 3.36 14.63 -21.22
C LEU A 91 4.09 15.98 -21.13
N SER A 92 3.64 16.98 -21.90
CA SER A 92 4.06 18.38 -21.75
C SER A 92 3.45 19.03 -20.50
N LEU A 93 2.32 18.50 -20.00
CA LEU A 93 1.66 19.03 -18.82
C LEU A 93 2.45 18.70 -17.54
N PRO A 94 2.36 19.56 -16.51
CA PRO A 94 2.81 19.24 -15.16
C PRO A 94 2.19 17.93 -14.65
N LYS A 95 2.88 17.23 -13.75
CA LYS A 95 2.42 15.91 -13.25
C LYS A 95 1.05 16.00 -12.58
N GLU A 96 0.77 17.15 -11.99
CA GLU A 96 -0.44 17.52 -11.27
C GLU A 96 -1.66 17.59 -12.19
N GLU A 97 -1.44 17.87 -13.48
CA GLU A 97 -2.49 18.07 -14.49
C GLU A 97 -2.67 16.88 -15.44
N ARG A 98 -1.74 15.92 -15.44
CA ARG A 98 -1.80 14.75 -16.34
C ARG A 98 -3.04 13.90 -16.07
N ARG A 99 -3.68 13.42 -17.13
CA ARG A 99 -4.86 12.55 -17.10
C ARG A 99 -4.51 11.11 -17.43
N PHE A 100 -5.29 10.17 -16.91
CA PHE A 100 -5.18 8.79 -17.36
C PHE A 100 -5.65 8.73 -18.83
N PRO A 101 -4.94 8.03 -19.71
CA PRO A 101 -5.14 8.22 -21.14
C PRO A 101 -6.44 7.57 -21.63
N ALA A 102 -7.37 8.39 -22.12
CA ALA A 102 -8.62 7.93 -22.74
C ALA A 102 -8.44 7.45 -24.19
N SER A 103 -7.35 7.85 -24.87
CA SER A 103 -7.09 7.57 -26.28
C SER A 103 -6.36 6.25 -26.56
N ILE A 104 -5.92 5.53 -25.52
CA ILE A 104 -5.24 4.24 -25.67
C ILE A 104 -6.28 3.13 -25.74
N ASP A 105 -6.20 2.30 -26.78
CA ASP A 105 -7.05 1.11 -26.89
C ASP A 105 -6.91 0.22 -25.64
N ASN A 106 -8.05 -0.25 -25.13
CA ASN A 106 -8.17 -1.17 -24.01
C ASN A 106 -7.24 -2.40 -24.12
N ILE A 107 -6.90 -2.85 -25.33
CA ILE A 107 -5.97 -3.98 -25.53
C ILE A 107 -4.53 -3.64 -25.12
N PHE A 108 -4.11 -2.37 -25.21
CA PHE A 108 -2.77 -1.89 -24.87
C PHE A 108 -2.72 -1.23 -23.50
N LEU A 109 -3.86 -0.86 -22.92
CA LEU A 109 -3.95 -0.20 -21.62
C LEU A 109 -3.29 -1.01 -20.46
N PRO A 110 -3.30 -2.36 -20.42
CA PRO A 110 -2.50 -3.11 -19.44
C PRO A 110 -0.99 -2.84 -19.52
N ASP A 111 -0.46 -2.63 -20.73
CA ASP A 111 0.96 -2.34 -20.94
C ASP A 111 1.30 -0.91 -20.48
N PHE A 112 0.41 0.06 -20.74
CA PHE A 112 0.50 1.41 -20.16
C PHE A 112 0.53 1.36 -18.63
N VAL A 113 -0.43 0.66 -18.02
CA VAL A 113 -0.49 0.54 -16.56
C VAL A 113 0.76 -0.15 -16.03
N ARG A 114 1.30 -1.18 -16.71
CA ARG A 114 2.60 -1.78 -16.32
C ARG A 114 3.70 -0.74 -16.27
N GLY A 115 3.89 0.03 -17.35
CA GLY A 115 4.94 1.04 -17.43
C GLY A 115 4.82 2.09 -16.32
N PHE A 116 3.59 2.55 -16.06
CA PHE A 116 3.33 3.52 -15.00
C PHE A 116 3.61 2.96 -13.60
N ILE A 117 3.11 1.75 -13.30
CA ILE A 117 3.36 1.08 -12.02
C ILE A 117 4.85 0.83 -11.81
N GLU A 118 5.56 0.30 -12.80
CA GLU A 118 7.00 0.02 -12.70
C GLU A 118 7.82 1.30 -12.46
N ALA A 119 7.38 2.44 -13.01
CA ALA A 119 8.02 3.73 -12.80
C ALA A 119 7.75 4.34 -11.42
N SER A 120 6.54 4.17 -10.89
CA SER A 120 6.02 4.94 -9.75
C SER A 120 5.88 4.15 -8.43
N ALA A 121 5.71 2.82 -8.50
CA ALA A 121 5.31 2.03 -7.34
C ALA A 121 6.37 2.00 -6.23
N GLY A 122 5.93 2.29 -5.01
CA GLY A 122 6.63 2.07 -3.76
C GLY A 122 6.16 0.78 -3.09
N PHE A 123 7.08 -0.15 -2.86
CA PHE A 123 6.79 -1.43 -2.22
C PHE A 123 7.09 -1.34 -0.73
N SER A 124 6.13 -1.72 0.11
CA SER A 124 6.32 -1.76 1.56
C SER A 124 6.70 -3.17 2.01
N VAL A 125 7.74 -3.25 2.86
CA VAL A 125 8.13 -4.50 3.53
C VAL A 125 7.21 -4.81 4.71
N TYR A 126 6.50 -3.80 5.24
CA TYR A 126 5.73 -3.92 6.49
C TYR A 126 4.23 -4.15 6.27
N SER A 127 3.71 -3.74 5.11
CA SER A 127 2.34 -3.97 4.70
C SER A 127 2.40 -4.57 3.30
N PRO A 128 2.09 -5.87 3.12
CA PRO A 128 2.21 -6.53 1.82
C PRO A 128 1.27 -5.84 0.83
N GLY A 129 1.89 -5.12 -0.10
CA GLY A 129 1.22 -4.24 -1.04
C GLY A 129 2.19 -3.24 -1.65
N PHE A 130 1.65 -2.42 -2.54
CA PHE A 130 2.38 -1.29 -3.10
C PHE A 130 1.51 -0.04 -3.07
N GLY A 131 2.16 1.09 -2.89
CA GLY A 131 1.56 2.41 -3.01
C GLY A 131 2.06 3.10 -4.28
N ILE A 132 1.24 3.98 -4.83
CA ILE A 132 1.63 4.91 -5.90
C ILE A 132 1.27 6.31 -5.43
N SER A 133 2.19 7.25 -5.64
CA SER A 133 1.94 8.67 -5.43
C SER A 133 1.97 9.42 -6.76
N PHE A 134 0.86 10.09 -7.08
CA PHE A 134 0.63 10.87 -8.30
C PHE A 134 -0.66 11.67 -8.13
N ASN A 135 -1.01 12.55 -9.09
CA ASN A 135 -2.21 13.37 -8.94
C ASN A 135 -3.48 12.52 -8.75
N LYS A 136 -4.37 12.96 -7.86
CA LYS A 136 -5.61 12.28 -7.49
C LYS A 136 -6.43 11.77 -8.68
N GLN A 137 -6.65 12.64 -9.66
CA GLN A 137 -7.56 12.34 -10.76
C GLN A 137 -7.04 11.20 -11.65
N PHE A 138 -5.76 11.24 -12.03
CA PHE A 138 -5.12 10.17 -12.77
C PHE A 138 -5.21 8.85 -12.01
N LEU A 139 -4.92 8.87 -10.70
CA LEU A 139 -4.98 7.66 -9.88
C LEU A 139 -6.40 7.10 -9.77
N GLN A 140 -7.42 7.96 -9.70
CA GLN A 140 -8.82 7.54 -9.64
C GLN A 140 -9.26 6.92 -10.96
N GLU A 141 -8.94 7.54 -12.09
CA GLU A 141 -9.24 7.01 -13.44
C GLU A 141 -8.53 5.67 -13.68
N MET A 142 -7.25 5.57 -13.30
CA MET A 142 -6.50 4.31 -13.35
C MET A 142 -7.13 3.24 -12.45
N HIS A 143 -7.57 3.61 -11.24
CA HIS A 143 -8.24 2.69 -10.31
C HIS A 143 -9.56 2.19 -10.89
N ASN A 144 -10.39 3.07 -11.45
CA ASN A 144 -11.67 2.71 -12.06
C ASN A 144 -11.46 1.69 -13.21
N TYR A 145 -10.44 1.91 -14.06
CA TYR A 145 -10.05 0.94 -15.07
C TYR A 145 -9.65 -0.42 -14.47
N LEU A 146 -8.80 -0.42 -13.43
CA LEU A 146 -8.37 -1.65 -12.77
C LEU A 146 -9.53 -2.38 -12.08
N ALA A 147 -10.45 -1.64 -11.45
CA ALA A 147 -11.63 -2.16 -10.79
C ALA A 147 -12.58 -2.84 -11.79
N ASP A 148 -12.81 -2.23 -12.96
CA ASP A 148 -13.58 -2.85 -14.05
C ASP A 148 -12.99 -4.20 -14.48
N LYS A 149 -11.68 -4.21 -14.76
CA LYS A 149 -10.97 -5.39 -15.29
C LYS A 149 -10.74 -6.51 -14.29
N LEU A 150 -10.55 -6.18 -13.01
CA LEU A 150 -10.11 -7.15 -11.99
C LEU A 150 -11.12 -7.35 -10.87
N LYS A 151 -12.27 -6.66 -10.92
CA LYS A 151 -13.29 -6.64 -9.86
C LYS A 151 -12.61 -6.33 -8.52
N LEU A 152 -11.91 -5.21 -8.49
CA LEU A 152 -11.34 -4.68 -7.24
C LEU A 152 -12.46 -4.00 -6.45
N ASP A 153 -12.32 -3.99 -5.13
CA ASP A 153 -13.21 -3.21 -4.28
C ASP A 153 -13.06 -1.71 -4.60
N GLU A 154 -14.16 -0.97 -4.48
CA GLU A 154 -14.13 0.49 -4.58
C GLU A 154 -13.14 1.06 -3.57
N LYS A 155 -12.29 1.97 -4.06
CA LYS A 155 -11.39 2.76 -3.23
C LYS A 155 -11.47 4.22 -3.62
N ASP A 156 -11.55 5.04 -2.58
CA ASP A 156 -11.27 6.45 -2.69
C ASP A 156 -9.75 6.66 -2.72
N VAL A 157 -9.28 7.41 -3.71
CA VAL A 157 -7.90 7.91 -3.70
C VAL A 157 -7.80 8.99 -2.62
N GLU A 158 -7.00 8.70 -1.59
CA GLU A 158 -6.69 9.65 -0.52
C GLU A 158 -5.61 10.60 -1.03
N GLU A 159 -5.95 11.90 -1.11
CA GLU A 159 -5.04 12.96 -1.59
C GLU A 159 -4.42 12.59 -2.95
N ASP A 160 -3.11 12.38 -2.99
CA ASP A 160 -2.31 12.05 -4.16
C ASP A 160 -1.67 10.65 -4.04
N ARG A 161 -2.34 9.72 -3.34
CA ARG A 161 -1.82 8.37 -3.13
C ARG A 161 -2.92 7.31 -3.22
N ILE A 162 -2.57 6.19 -3.84
CA ILE A 162 -3.39 4.97 -3.82
C ILE A 162 -2.56 3.78 -3.34
N GLU A 163 -3.16 2.92 -2.52
CA GLU A 163 -2.53 1.69 -2.04
C GLU A 163 -3.31 0.44 -2.41
N TYR A 164 -2.57 -0.54 -2.95
CA TYR A 164 -3.08 -1.87 -3.26
C TYR A 164 -2.47 -2.87 -2.30
N LYS A 165 -3.33 -3.48 -1.47
CA LYS A 165 -2.95 -4.51 -0.51
C LYS A 165 -2.94 -5.88 -1.18
N PHE A 166 -2.26 -6.82 -0.54
CA PHE A 166 -2.06 -8.22 -0.95
C PHE A 166 -2.96 -8.75 -2.08
N TYR A 167 -4.26 -8.93 -1.86
CA TYR A 167 -5.16 -9.52 -2.87
C TYR A 167 -5.28 -8.68 -4.15
N ASP A 168 -5.52 -7.38 -4.04
CA ASP A 168 -5.58 -6.49 -5.21
C ASP A 168 -4.22 -6.40 -5.90
N ALA A 169 -3.15 -6.35 -5.12
CA ALA A 169 -1.80 -6.31 -5.65
C ALA A 169 -1.47 -7.57 -6.48
N GLN A 170 -1.93 -8.75 -6.06
CA GLN A 170 -1.79 -9.99 -6.84
C GLN A 170 -2.64 -9.97 -8.12
N LYS A 171 -3.89 -9.49 -8.05
CA LYS A 171 -4.73 -9.34 -9.25
C LYS A 171 -4.07 -8.42 -10.28
N ILE A 172 -3.56 -7.27 -9.83
CA ILE A 172 -2.85 -6.30 -10.68
C ILE A 172 -1.58 -6.91 -11.26
N LYS A 173 -0.77 -7.59 -10.44
CA LYS A 173 0.42 -8.33 -10.90
C LYS A 173 0.07 -9.29 -12.04
N ASN A 174 -0.96 -10.10 -11.85
CA ASN A 174 -1.38 -11.10 -12.84
C ASN A 174 -1.86 -10.47 -14.14
N LEU A 175 -2.50 -9.30 -14.08
CA LEU A 175 -2.86 -8.52 -15.26
C LEU A 175 -1.63 -8.02 -16.01
N ILE A 176 -0.76 -7.26 -15.34
CA ILE A 176 0.35 -6.55 -15.99
C ILE A 176 1.49 -7.49 -16.42
N TYR A 177 1.60 -8.68 -15.79
CA TYR A 177 2.62 -9.70 -16.09
C TYR A 177 2.07 -11.02 -16.67
N ARG A 178 0.83 -11.05 -17.20
CA ARG A 178 0.21 -12.27 -17.76
C ARG A 178 1.09 -13.05 -18.75
N ASN A 179 1.97 -12.35 -19.48
CA ASN A 179 2.90 -12.93 -20.46
C ASN A 179 4.37 -12.64 -20.12
N PHE A 180 4.76 -12.77 -18.85
CA PHE A 180 6.08 -12.35 -18.35
C PHE A 180 7.26 -12.84 -19.20
N SER A 181 7.30 -14.12 -19.61
CA SER A 181 8.40 -14.65 -20.43
C SER A 181 8.57 -13.91 -21.76
N LYS A 182 7.45 -13.50 -22.39
CA LYS A 182 7.47 -12.70 -23.63
C LYS A 182 7.89 -11.26 -23.35
N LEU A 183 7.36 -10.65 -22.29
CA LEU A 183 7.72 -9.28 -21.87
C LEU A 183 9.22 -9.16 -21.57
N LYS A 184 9.78 -10.15 -20.86
CA LYS A 184 11.20 -10.22 -20.52
C LYS A 184 12.07 -10.35 -21.78
N LYS A 185 11.70 -11.23 -22.72
CA LYS A 185 12.40 -11.35 -24.02
C LYS A 185 12.38 -10.05 -24.82
N GLN A 186 11.25 -9.33 -24.80
CA GLN A 186 11.08 -8.05 -25.48
C GLN A 186 11.79 -6.89 -24.75
N GLY A 187 12.16 -7.06 -23.49
CA GLY A 187 12.78 -6.01 -22.67
C GLY A 187 11.84 -4.89 -22.27
N ILE A 188 10.52 -5.15 -22.20
CA ILE A 188 9.47 -4.16 -21.85
C ILE A 188 8.86 -4.41 -20.47
N CYS A 189 9.72 -4.77 -19.52
CA CYS A 189 9.38 -4.91 -18.11
C CYS A 189 10.62 -4.83 -17.22
N LEU A 190 10.42 -4.51 -15.95
CA LEU A 190 11.42 -4.59 -14.88
C LEU A 190 11.24 -5.88 -14.06
N PRO A 191 12.09 -6.92 -14.26
CA PRO A 191 12.01 -8.16 -13.50
C PRO A 191 12.06 -7.95 -11.98
N GLU A 192 12.85 -6.99 -11.50
CA GLU A 192 12.99 -6.68 -10.08
C GLU A 192 11.69 -6.15 -9.43
N ILE A 193 10.79 -5.57 -10.22
CA ILE A 193 9.47 -5.15 -9.74
C ILE A 193 8.54 -6.35 -9.61
N LYS A 194 8.57 -7.27 -10.60
CA LYS A 194 7.86 -8.55 -10.50
C LYS A 194 8.35 -9.37 -9.29
N GLU A 195 9.66 -9.43 -9.06
CA GLU A 195 10.24 -10.10 -7.89
C GLU A 195 9.72 -9.52 -6.58
N LYS A 196 9.56 -8.19 -6.49
CA LYS A 196 8.94 -7.55 -5.32
C LYS A 196 7.48 -7.94 -5.15
N PHE A 197 6.72 -8.03 -6.23
CA PHE A 197 5.34 -8.54 -6.19
C PHE A 197 5.27 -10.01 -5.76
N ASP A 198 6.20 -10.84 -6.21
CA ASP A 198 6.27 -12.26 -5.83
C ASP A 198 6.72 -12.42 -4.37
N ALA A 199 7.62 -11.56 -3.89
CA ALA A 199 8.04 -11.52 -2.49
C ALA A 199 6.91 -11.10 -1.54
N MET A 200 5.85 -10.43 -2.02
CA MET A 200 4.65 -10.18 -1.22
C MET A 200 3.86 -11.45 -0.90
N VAL A 201 3.97 -12.49 -1.74
CA VAL A 201 3.24 -13.76 -1.61
C VAL A 201 3.77 -14.60 -0.46
N LEU A 202 5.05 -14.42 -0.12
CA LEU A 202 5.68 -15.15 0.95
C LEU A 202 5.27 -14.50 2.29
N PRO A 203 4.73 -15.26 3.28
CA PRO A 203 4.69 -14.77 4.66
C PRO A 203 6.11 -14.31 5.00
N PRO A 204 6.29 -13.18 5.72
CA PRO A 204 7.60 -12.58 5.92
C PRO A 204 8.55 -13.68 6.37
N ALA A 205 9.51 -14.01 5.50
CA ALA A 205 10.51 -15.03 5.78
C ALA A 205 11.11 -14.68 7.14
N LYS A 206 10.99 -15.62 8.08
CA LYS A 206 11.47 -15.61 9.47
C LYS A 206 12.26 -14.35 9.83
N GLU A 207 11.62 -13.47 10.60
CA GLU A 207 12.22 -12.40 11.40
C GLU A 207 13.57 -11.86 10.85
N LYS A 208 13.51 -11.00 9.82
CA LYS A 208 14.65 -10.11 9.55
C LYS A 208 14.98 -9.39 10.86
N LYS A 209 16.19 -9.62 11.40
CA LYS A 209 16.74 -8.86 12.52
C LYS A 209 16.58 -7.38 12.21
N ILE A 210 15.66 -6.72 12.90
CA ILE A 210 15.47 -5.29 12.81
C ILE A 210 16.69 -4.69 13.51
N SER A 211 17.62 -4.10 12.76
CA SER A 211 18.70 -3.34 13.39
C SER A 211 18.11 -2.02 13.90
N ILE A 212 18.39 -1.70 15.17
CA ILE A 212 18.05 -0.39 15.74
C ILE A 212 19.22 0.52 15.37
N SER A 213 19.07 1.26 14.28
CA SER A 213 20.18 1.96 13.61
C SER A 213 20.56 3.31 14.23
N THR A 214 19.86 3.78 15.26
CA THR A 214 20.08 5.13 15.83
C THR A 214 20.27 5.08 17.33
N LYS A 215 21.31 5.77 17.84
CA LYS A 215 21.63 5.93 19.27
C LYS A 215 20.41 6.36 20.10
N ASN A 216 19.66 7.37 19.64
CA ASN A 216 18.43 7.82 20.30
C ASN A 216 17.36 6.72 20.43
N ALA A 217 17.25 5.81 19.46
CA ALA A 217 16.26 4.73 19.55
C ALA A 217 16.68 3.65 20.56
N GLN A 218 17.97 3.45 20.77
CA GLN A 218 18.48 2.55 21.81
C GLN A 218 18.28 3.17 23.21
N GLU A 219 18.56 4.47 23.36
CA GLU A 219 18.34 5.23 24.60
C GLU A 219 16.85 5.24 24.99
N ASN A 220 15.96 5.53 24.04
CA ASN A 220 14.51 5.51 24.29
C ASN A 220 14.00 4.11 24.66
N VAL A 221 14.53 3.06 24.06
CA VAL A 221 14.18 1.68 24.44
C VAL A 221 14.71 1.35 25.83
N ALA A 222 15.95 1.72 26.15
CA ALA A 222 16.54 1.50 27.48
C ALA A 222 15.71 2.18 28.58
N GLU A 223 15.25 3.42 28.34
CA GLU A 223 14.42 4.15 29.28
C GLU A 223 13.04 3.51 29.47
N ILE A 224 12.40 3.03 28.38
CA ILE A 224 11.15 2.26 28.49
C ILE A 224 11.35 0.99 29.32
N LEU A 225 12.45 0.27 29.13
CA LEU A 225 12.77 -0.93 29.90
C LEU A 225 12.97 -0.62 31.37
N ARG A 226 13.69 0.47 31.69
CA ARG A 226 13.89 0.96 33.06
C ARG A 226 12.55 1.25 33.74
N LEU A 227 11.67 2.01 33.08
CA LEU A 227 10.33 2.33 33.62
C LEU A 227 9.50 1.06 33.87
N ILE A 228 9.58 0.06 32.99
CA ILE A 228 8.90 -1.23 33.18
C ILE A 228 9.51 -1.98 34.37
N ILE A 229 10.83 -2.10 34.48
CA ILE A 229 11.47 -2.82 35.58
C ILE A 229 11.15 -2.15 36.93
N GLU A 230 11.10 -0.81 36.97
CA GLU A 230 10.76 -0.02 38.16
C GLU A 230 9.25 0.00 38.49
N GLY A 231 8.40 -0.66 37.70
CA GLY A 231 6.95 -0.64 37.94
C GLY A 231 6.26 0.69 37.61
N LYS A 232 6.93 1.61 36.91
CA LYS A 232 6.44 2.96 36.60
C LYS A 232 5.64 3.03 35.29
N PRO A 233 4.71 4.00 35.16
CA PRO A 233 3.99 4.23 33.91
C PRO A 233 4.94 4.59 32.76
N TYR A 234 5.05 3.72 31.76
CA TYR A 234 5.94 3.89 30.60
C TYR A 234 5.19 4.33 29.33
N ARG A 235 3.85 4.34 29.35
CA ARG A 235 3.01 4.68 28.19
C ARG A 235 3.11 6.17 27.79
N PRO A 236 3.10 7.14 28.72
CA PRO A 236 3.30 8.54 28.38
C PRO A 236 4.62 8.79 27.63
N PHE A 237 5.71 8.14 28.07
CA PHE A 237 7.00 8.23 27.41
C PHE A 237 6.97 7.69 25.96
N ILE A 238 6.25 6.59 25.72
CA ILE A 238 6.04 6.05 24.37
C ILE A 238 5.29 7.06 23.48
N ASP A 239 4.22 7.65 24.01
CA ASP A 239 3.37 8.57 23.24
C ASP A 239 4.10 9.89 22.91
N GLU A 240 5.06 10.31 23.74
CA GLU A 240 5.91 11.49 23.52
C GLU A 240 7.06 11.23 22.53
N HIS A 241 7.73 10.08 22.61
CA HIS A 241 8.98 9.81 21.88
C HIS A 241 8.81 8.95 20.63
N PHE A 242 7.60 8.44 20.37
CA PHE A 242 7.30 7.62 19.19
C PHE A 242 6.01 8.10 18.53
N SER A 243 6.03 8.27 17.20
CA SER A 243 4.85 8.65 16.43
C SER A 243 3.70 7.63 16.55
N PHE A 244 4.01 6.37 16.86
CA PHE A 244 3.02 5.31 17.10
C PHE A 244 3.51 4.30 18.15
N PRO A 245 2.64 3.81 19.06
CA PRO A 245 3.02 2.82 20.07
C PRO A 245 3.57 1.51 19.50
N PHE A 246 3.12 1.14 18.30
CA PHE A 246 3.61 -0.05 17.59
C PHE A 246 5.10 0.04 17.24
N GLY A 247 5.59 1.25 16.92
CA GLY A 247 7.01 1.50 16.65
C GLY A 247 7.88 1.21 17.87
N ALA A 248 7.46 1.68 19.05
CA ALA A 248 8.14 1.39 20.32
C ALA A 248 8.20 -0.11 20.61
N TYR A 249 7.08 -0.83 20.46
CA TYR A 249 7.02 -2.27 20.75
C TYR A 249 7.92 -3.10 19.84
N ARG A 250 8.01 -2.68 18.57
CA ARG A 250 8.88 -3.31 17.59
C ARG A 250 10.35 -3.08 17.94
N ASN A 251 10.72 -1.86 18.34
CA ASN A 251 12.09 -1.54 18.75
C ASN A 251 12.48 -2.27 20.03
N ILE A 252 11.57 -2.38 21.01
CA ILE A 252 11.80 -3.19 22.23
C ILE A 252 12.07 -4.65 21.88
N LYS A 253 11.25 -5.26 21.00
CA LYS A 253 11.45 -6.66 20.57
C LYS A 253 12.77 -6.83 19.81
N ALA A 254 13.14 -5.84 18.99
CA ALA A 254 14.40 -5.85 18.26
C ALA A 254 15.62 -5.72 19.20
N TYR A 255 15.53 -4.90 20.24
CA TYR A 255 16.62 -4.63 21.19
C TYR A 255 16.84 -5.78 22.16
N THR A 256 15.75 -6.35 22.68
CA THR A 256 15.79 -7.32 23.78
C THR A 256 15.57 -8.76 23.33
N GLY A 257 15.09 -8.98 22.11
CA GLY A 257 14.57 -10.28 21.66
C GLY A 257 13.22 -10.67 22.29
N LEU A 258 12.68 -9.89 23.23
CA LEU A 258 11.48 -10.20 23.99
C LEU A 258 10.34 -9.25 23.67
N SER A 259 9.11 -9.76 23.65
CA SER A 259 7.93 -8.90 23.54
C SER A 259 7.70 -8.11 24.83
N LEU A 260 7.10 -6.92 24.71
CA LEU A 260 6.72 -6.10 25.87
C LEU A 260 5.91 -6.87 26.92
N LYS A 261 5.08 -7.83 26.49
CA LYS A 261 4.30 -8.69 27.38
C LYS A 261 5.19 -9.65 28.18
N GLN A 262 6.24 -10.21 27.57
CA GLN A 262 7.20 -11.07 28.25
C GLN A 262 8.03 -10.28 29.25
N ILE A 263 8.47 -9.07 28.87
CA ILE A 263 9.26 -8.18 29.74
C ILE A 263 8.45 -7.77 30.96
N LYS A 264 7.19 -7.36 30.79
CA LYS A 264 6.27 -7.04 31.89
C LYS A 264 6.05 -8.21 32.85
N ARG A 265 5.89 -9.43 32.31
CA ARG A 265 5.74 -10.64 33.13
C ARG A 265 7.00 -10.93 33.94
N ALA A 266 8.17 -10.80 33.31
CA ALA A 266 9.45 -10.96 33.99
C ALA A 266 9.66 -9.89 35.08
N ALA A 267 9.22 -8.66 34.83
CA ALA A 267 9.24 -7.55 35.79
C ALA A 267 8.12 -7.61 36.85
N GLY A 268 7.37 -8.71 36.95
CA GLY A 268 6.35 -8.89 38.01
C GLY A 268 5.08 -8.06 37.84
N TRP A 269 4.83 -7.44 36.68
CA TRP A 269 3.60 -6.68 36.43
C TRP A 269 2.40 -7.62 36.35
N LYS A 270 1.58 -7.62 37.41
CA LYS A 270 0.25 -8.23 37.38
C LYS A 270 -0.61 -7.41 36.42
N THR A 271 -1.07 -8.03 35.33
CA THR A 271 -1.87 -7.33 34.31
C THR A 271 -3.19 -6.89 34.95
N PRO A 272 -3.47 -5.57 35.13
CA PRO A 272 -4.68 -5.12 35.84
C PRO A 272 -5.97 -5.52 35.11
N TYR A 273 -5.84 -5.70 33.78
CA TYR A 273 -6.94 -5.86 32.85
C TYR A 273 -7.80 -7.11 33.05
N ARG A 274 -7.37 -8.12 33.82
CA ARG A 274 -8.12 -9.37 33.92
C ARG A 274 -9.27 -9.30 34.94
N ARG A 275 -9.05 -8.70 36.11
CA ARG A 275 -10.08 -8.61 37.17
C ARG A 275 -11.17 -7.60 36.84
N GLU A 276 -10.82 -6.35 36.51
CA GLU A 276 -11.82 -5.33 36.18
C GLU A 276 -12.62 -5.66 34.92
N THR A 277 -12.01 -6.32 33.93
CA THR A 277 -12.71 -6.73 32.71
C THR A 277 -13.58 -7.96 32.96
N GLU A 278 -13.18 -8.90 33.82
CA GLU A 278 -14.04 -10.03 34.23
C GLU A 278 -15.20 -9.55 35.10
N GLU A 279 -14.99 -8.61 36.03
CA GLU A 279 -16.06 -8.01 36.82
C GLU A 279 -17.02 -7.21 35.95
N LYS A 280 -16.53 -6.28 35.12
CA LYS A 280 -17.38 -5.53 34.19
C LYS A 280 -18.10 -6.46 33.22
N MET A 281 -17.44 -7.47 32.66
CA MET A 281 -18.08 -8.45 31.77
C MET A 281 -19.11 -9.32 32.50
N ASN A 282 -18.91 -9.66 33.77
CA ASN A 282 -19.89 -10.38 34.57
C ASN A 282 -21.09 -9.50 34.94
N THR A 283 -20.88 -8.22 35.29
CA THR A 283 -21.96 -7.25 35.48
C THR A 283 -22.77 -7.07 34.20
N TYR A 284 -22.12 -6.91 33.05
CA TYR A 284 -22.81 -6.81 31.75
C TYR A 284 -23.52 -8.11 31.36
N ARG A 285 -22.97 -9.29 31.65
CA ARG A 285 -23.64 -10.57 31.44
C ARG A 285 -24.89 -10.71 32.31
N ASN A 286 -24.84 -10.23 33.55
CA ASN A 286 -25.99 -10.26 34.45
C ASN A 286 -27.09 -9.29 33.98
N ILE A 287 -26.73 -8.06 33.59
CA ILE A 287 -27.68 -7.08 33.03
C ILE A 287 -28.31 -7.57 31.72
N LEU A 288 -27.52 -8.18 30.83
CA LEU A 288 -28.04 -8.76 29.60
C LEU A 288 -28.95 -9.96 29.89
N ALA A 289 -28.61 -10.82 30.85
CA ALA A 289 -29.44 -11.96 31.22
C ALA A 289 -30.77 -11.57 31.87
N GLU A 290 -30.83 -10.45 32.60
CA GLU A 290 -32.07 -9.91 33.18
C GLU A 290 -32.95 -9.25 32.10
N ASN A 291 -32.37 -8.39 31.27
CA ASN A 291 -33.09 -7.75 30.16
C ASN A 291 -33.56 -8.77 29.10
N GLU A 292 -32.79 -9.83 28.86
CA GLU A 292 -33.19 -10.95 27.98
C GLU A 292 -34.35 -11.74 28.58
N LYS A 293 -34.39 -11.96 29.90
CA LYS A 293 -35.53 -12.63 30.55
C LYS A 293 -36.80 -11.79 30.48
N GLU A 294 -36.70 -10.48 30.64
CA GLU A 294 -37.83 -9.57 30.65
C GLU A 294 -38.40 -9.32 29.25
N SER A 295 -37.54 -9.09 28.27
CA SER A 295 -37.95 -8.91 26.87
C SER A 295 -38.53 -10.21 26.28
N LEU A 296 -37.99 -11.37 26.66
CA LEU A 296 -38.50 -12.68 26.27
C LEU A 296 -39.83 -13.02 26.98
N ARG A 297 -40.01 -12.65 28.25
CA ARG A 297 -41.30 -12.77 28.95
C ARG A 297 -42.38 -11.93 28.29
N ASN A 298 -42.07 -10.68 27.94
CA ASN A 298 -43.00 -9.77 27.27
C ASN A 298 -43.35 -10.24 25.86
N PHE A 299 -42.37 -10.75 25.10
CA PHE A 299 -42.60 -11.31 23.77
C PHE A 299 -43.48 -12.57 23.83
N LEU A 300 -43.21 -13.49 24.76
CA LEU A 300 -43.96 -14.74 24.91
C LEU A 300 -45.38 -14.52 25.44
N ALA A 301 -45.57 -13.56 26.35
CA ALA A 301 -46.89 -13.15 26.82
C ALA A 301 -47.72 -12.52 25.69
N LYS A 302 -47.11 -11.68 24.86
CA LYS A 302 -47.76 -11.00 23.72
C LYS A 302 -48.21 -11.95 22.60
N HIS A 303 -47.62 -13.15 22.51
CA HIS A 303 -47.88 -14.08 21.40
C HIS A 303 -48.40 -15.46 21.85
N GLY A 304 -48.83 -15.62 23.11
CA GLY A 304 -49.51 -16.83 23.60
C GLY A 304 -48.64 -18.07 23.78
N TYR A 305 -47.30 -17.95 23.71
CA TYR A 305 -46.36 -19.08 23.70
C TYR A 305 -45.80 -19.46 25.08
N ALA A 306 -46.60 -19.34 26.15
CA ALA A 306 -46.12 -19.50 27.52
C ALA A 306 -45.59 -20.92 27.89
N LYS A 307 -45.79 -21.95 27.04
CA LYS A 307 -45.59 -23.36 27.44
C LYS A 307 -44.52 -24.18 26.71
N ASN A 308 -43.71 -23.62 25.79
CA ASN A 308 -42.77 -24.46 25.02
C ASN A 308 -41.29 -24.01 25.11
N ARG A 309 -40.58 -24.49 26.15
CA ARG A 309 -39.18 -24.11 26.47
C ARG A 309 -38.12 -24.61 25.48
N ASN A 310 -38.39 -25.65 24.68
CA ASN A 310 -37.35 -26.33 23.90
C ASN A 310 -37.04 -25.68 22.53
N LEU A 311 -38.02 -25.02 21.89
CA LEU A 311 -37.78 -24.23 20.66
C LEU A 311 -37.00 -22.92 20.93
N LEU A 312 -37.05 -22.44 22.18
CA LEU A 312 -36.44 -21.20 22.65
C LEU A 312 -34.90 -21.19 22.55
N SER A 313 -34.23 -22.30 22.87
CA SER A 313 -32.77 -22.32 23.02
C SER A 313 -31.99 -22.25 21.70
N ARG A 314 -32.63 -22.61 20.58
CA ARG A 314 -32.02 -22.65 19.25
C ARG A 314 -32.14 -21.31 18.51
N HIS A 315 -33.27 -20.62 18.62
CA HIS A 315 -33.46 -19.32 17.97
C HIS A 315 -32.66 -18.19 18.66
N VAL A 316 -32.58 -18.19 20.00
CA VAL A 316 -31.81 -17.17 20.75
C VAL A 316 -30.31 -17.25 20.43
N ARG A 317 -29.75 -18.45 20.26
CA ARG A 317 -28.33 -18.60 19.87
C ARG A 317 -28.03 -18.05 18.47
N ALA A 318 -28.95 -18.22 17.53
CA ALA A 318 -28.75 -17.82 16.13
C ALA A 318 -28.83 -16.30 15.95
N VAL A 319 -29.81 -15.64 16.59
CA VAL A 319 -30.03 -14.19 16.42
C VAL A 319 -29.04 -13.35 17.25
N PHE A 320 -28.72 -13.78 18.48
CA PHE A 320 -27.90 -12.96 19.39
C PHE A 320 -26.39 -13.27 19.33
N GLY A 321 -25.98 -14.41 18.78
CA GLY A 321 -24.57 -14.69 18.48
C GLY A 321 -23.93 -13.65 17.53
N CYS A 322 -24.73 -13.13 16.58
CA CYS A 322 -24.32 -12.04 15.70
C CYS A 322 -24.22 -10.68 16.42
N GLY A 323 -25.11 -10.41 17.38
CA GLY A 323 -25.11 -9.19 18.20
C GLY A 323 -23.86 -9.07 19.08
N ILE A 324 -23.47 -10.17 19.74
CA ILE A 324 -22.29 -10.23 20.61
C ILE A 324 -21.00 -9.93 19.84
N ASN A 325 -20.88 -10.40 18.59
CA ASN A 325 -19.71 -10.13 17.75
C ASN A 325 -19.64 -8.66 17.27
N LYS A 326 -20.80 -8.02 17.04
CA LYS A 326 -20.90 -6.60 16.71
C LYS A 326 -20.55 -5.72 17.92
N LEU A 327 -20.98 -6.11 19.12
CA LEU A 327 -20.67 -5.43 20.38
C LEU A 327 -19.18 -5.54 20.75
N LYS A 328 -18.59 -6.75 20.61
CA LYS A 328 -17.14 -6.98 20.76
C LYS A 328 -16.31 -6.10 19.82
N ARG A 329 -16.81 -5.80 18.61
CA ARG A 329 -16.17 -4.87 17.67
C ARG A 329 -16.30 -3.39 18.10
N LYS A 330 -17.44 -2.96 18.66
CA LYS A 330 -17.62 -1.59 19.16
C LYS A 330 -16.74 -1.31 20.39
N ILE A 331 -16.71 -2.24 21.34
CA ILE A 331 -15.88 -2.13 22.56
C ILE A 331 -14.37 -2.10 22.21
N ARG A 332 -13.91 -2.94 21.26
CA ARG A 332 -12.53 -2.90 20.77
C ARG A 332 -12.13 -1.57 20.12
N LYS A 333 -13.09 -0.78 19.63
CA LYS A 333 -12.86 0.52 18.99
C LYS A 333 -13.02 1.70 19.94
N GLY A 334 -13.19 1.46 21.25
CA GLY A 334 -13.28 2.53 22.25
C GLY A 334 -14.47 3.47 22.09
N LYS A 335 -15.50 3.08 21.33
CA LYS A 335 -16.73 3.87 21.22
C LYS A 335 -17.63 3.55 22.41
N SER A 336 -18.12 4.57 23.12
CA SER A 336 -19.23 4.38 24.06
C SER A 336 -20.45 3.87 23.29
N ILE A 337 -21.25 3.04 23.95
CA ILE A 337 -22.53 2.57 23.42
C ILE A 337 -23.56 3.67 23.62
#